data_AF-A0AAN5C243-F1
#
_entry.id   AF-A0AAN5C243-F1
#
_cell.length_a   1.000
_cell.length_b   1.000
_cell.length_c   1.000
_cell.angle_alpha   90.00
_cell.angle_beta   90.00
_cell.angle_gamma   90.00
#
_symmetry.space_group_name_H-M   'P 1'
#
loop_
_entity.id
_entity.type
_entity.pdbx_description
1 polymer ?
#
loop_
_entity_poly.entity_id
_entity_poly.type
_entity_poly.pdbx_seq_one_letter_code
_entity_poly.pdbx_strand_id
1 'polypeptide(L)'
;MSDTEDYRIPRNYIRICFLSLTTIKVLELIKVTDGLLTVERYSLGQNEDRTEAPDSDDLDLRLERVTKAYDIVKNDYGDVEGPLREFYEELGDQKGN
;
A
#
# COMPACT_ATOMS: atom_id res chain seq x y z
N MET A 1 47.26 14.68 5.79
CA MET A 1 46.53 13.82 6.74
C MET A 1 45.21 14.48 7.01
N SER A 2 44.18 14.03 6.30
CA SER A 2 42.79 14.40 6.53
C SER A 2 42.04 13.09 6.56
N ASP A 3 41.80 12.62 7.78
CA ASP A 3 41.14 11.36 8.09
C ASP A 3 39.73 11.36 7.49
N THR A 4 39.54 10.57 6.44
CA THR A 4 38.21 10.14 6.00
C THR A 4 37.68 9.18 7.05
N GLU A 5 36.80 9.67 7.92
CA GLU A 5 36.02 8.83 8.83
C GLU A 5 35.21 7.82 8.02
N ASP A 6 35.65 6.56 8.05
CA ASP A 6 34.96 5.40 7.50
C ASP A 6 33.68 5.18 8.33
N TYR A 7 32.58 5.81 7.91
CA TYR A 7 31.24 5.65 8.47
C TYR A 7 30.72 4.23 8.18
N ARG A 8 31.28 3.25 8.90
CA ARG A 8 30.82 1.86 8.89
C ARG A 8 29.46 1.78 9.56
N ILE A 9 28.40 1.88 8.77
CA ILE A 9 27.03 1.62 9.24
C ILE A 9 26.99 0.19 9.81
N PRO A 10 26.65 0.00 11.09
CA PRO A 10 26.68 -1.32 11.71
C PRO A 10 25.68 -2.24 11.00
N ARG A 11 26.10 -3.46 10.66
CA ARG A 11 25.29 -4.49 9.97
C ARG A 11 23.92 -4.75 10.60
N ASN A 12 23.79 -4.53 11.90
CA ASN A 12 22.53 -4.65 12.64
C ASN A 12 21.53 -3.52 12.30
N TYR A 13 22.03 -2.33 11.98
CA TYR A 13 21.22 -1.19 11.56
C TYR A 13 20.55 -1.46 10.20
N ILE A 14 21.32 -2.01 9.25
CA ILE A 14 20.81 -2.39 7.92
C ILE A 14 19.71 -3.44 8.03
N ARG A 15 19.87 -4.44 8.91
CA ARG A 15 18.84 -5.47 9.16
C ARG A 15 17.58 -4.92 9.79
N ILE A 16 17.70 -4.00 10.75
CA ILE A 16 16.55 -3.36 11.40
C ILE A 16 15.79 -2.49 10.38
N CYS A 17 16.51 -1.69 9.57
CA CYS A 17 15.90 -0.88 8.51
C CYS A 17 15.17 -1.75 7.47
N PHE A 18 15.73 -2.90 7.10
CA PHE A 18 15.11 -3.81 6.14
C PHE A 18 13.80 -4.43 6.70
N LEU A 19 13.81 -4.83 7.97
CA LEU A 19 12.64 -5.36 8.67
C LEU A 19 11.55 -4.30 8.86
N SER A 20 11.93 -3.07 9.21
CA SER A 20 10.95 -1.97 9.33
C SER A 20 10.32 -1.61 7.97
N LEU A 21 11.13 -1.57 6.91
CA LEU A 21 10.66 -1.26 5.56
C LEU A 21 9.70 -2.33 5.02
N THR A 22 10.03 -3.61 5.22
CA THR A 22 9.14 -4.72 4.81
C THR A 22 7.82 -4.73 5.59
N THR A 23 7.85 -4.39 6.89
CA THR A 23 6.62 -4.31 7.70
C THR A 23 5.70 -3.17 7.23
N ILE A 24 6.25 -1.99 6.93
CA ILE A 24 5.49 -0.85 6.40
C ILE A 24 4.84 -1.22 5.06
N LYS A 25 5.59 -1.82 4.14
CA LYS A 25 5.09 -2.25 2.83
C LYS A 25 3.96 -3.28 2.91
N VAL A 26 4.06 -4.23 3.85
CA VAL A 26 2.99 -5.20 4.10
C VAL A 26 1.72 -4.51 4.61
N LEU A 27 1.85 -3.50 5.49
CA LEU A 27 0.71 -2.73 5.98
C LEU A 27 0.02 -1.94 4.87
N GLU A 28 0.77 -1.36 3.93
CA GLU A 28 0.19 -0.62 2.81
C GLU A 28 -0.51 -1.55 1.80
N LEU A 29 0.03 -2.75 1.54
CA LEU A 29 -0.67 -3.78 0.75
C LEU A 29 -1.97 -4.27 1.42
N ILE A 30 -1.99 -4.36 2.76
CA ILE A 30 -3.20 -4.67 3.52
C ILE A 30 -4.25 -3.57 3.31
N LYS A 31 -3.87 -2.29 3.32
CA LYS A 31 -4.80 -1.18 3.05
C LYS A 31 -5.43 -1.26 1.66
N VAL A 32 -4.65 -1.55 0.62
CA VAL A 32 -5.17 -1.76 -0.75
C VAL A 32 -6.20 -2.90 -0.77
N THR A 33 -5.91 -3.99 -0.07
CA THR A 33 -6.80 -5.15 0.03
C THR A 33 -8.10 -4.81 0.76
N ASP A 34 -8.01 -4.08 1.88
CA ASP A 34 -9.18 -3.63 2.64
C ASP A 34 -10.05 -2.68 1.82
N GLY A 35 -9.44 -1.78 1.05
CA GLY A 35 -10.17 -0.90 0.13
C GLY A 35 -10.91 -1.65 -0.97
N LEU A 36 -10.31 -2.70 -1.55
CA LEU A 36 -10.99 -3.57 -2.53
C LEU A 36 -12.19 -4.31 -1.92
N LEU A 37 -12.08 -4.77 -0.67
CA LEU A 37 -13.21 -5.36 0.04
C LEU A 37 -14.33 -4.35 0.29
N THR A 38 -14.00 -3.08 0.51
CA THR A 38 -15.00 -2.00 0.63
C THR A 38 -15.70 -1.74 -0.70
N VAL A 39 -14.96 -1.74 -1.82
CA VAL A 39 -15.55 -1.65 -3.17
C VAL A 39 -16.53 -2.80 -3.43
N GLU A 40 -16.14 -4.03 -3.08
CA GLU A 40 -17.02 -5.20 -3.20
C GLU A 40 -18.31 -5.05 -2.38
N ARG A 41 -18.20 -4.61 -1.12
CA ARG A 41 -19.36 -4.38 -0.24
C ARG A 41 -20.34 -3.35 -0.83
N TYR A 42 -19.83 -2.20 -1.28
CA TYR A 42 -20.68 -1.18 -1.91
C TYR A 42 -21.30 -1.68 -3.21
N SER A 43 -20.58 -2.50 -3.97
CA SER A 43 -21.10 -3.15 -5.18
C SER A 43 -22.24 -4.11 -4.86
N LEU A 44 -22.28 -4.71 -3.67
CA LEU A 44 -23.37 -5.53 -3.17
C LEU A 44 -24.50 -4.73 -2.49
N GLY A 45 -24.41 -3.40 -2.47
CA GLY A 45 -25.38 -2.54 -1.77
C GLY A 45 -25.28 -2.66 -0.24
N GLN A 46 -24.11 -3.03 0.28
CA GLN A 46 -23.85 -3.18 1.71
C GLN A 46 -23.03 -2.01 2.25
N ASN A 47 -23.22 -1.65 3.51
CA ASN A 47 -22.37 -0.70 4.24
C ASN A 47 -21.06 -1.36 4.72
N GLU A 48 -20.19 -0.58 5.36
CA GLU A 48 -18.93 -1.07 5.94
C GLU A 48 -19.13 -2.18 6.99
N ASP A 49 -20.22 -2.09 7.76
CA ASP A 49 -20.62 -3.05 8.80
C ASP A 49 -21.34 -4.29 8.24
N ARG A 50 -21.42 -4.43 6.90
CA ARG A 50 -22.11 -5.50 6.16
C ARG A 50 -23.63 -5.50 6.30
N THR A 51 -24.21 -4.45 6.86
CA THR A 51 -25.66 -4.24 6.80
C THR A 51 -26.07 -3.78 5.40
N GLU A 52 -27.32 -4.00 5.06
CA GLU A 52 -27.88 -3.46 3.81
C GLU A 52 -27.89 -1.94 3.87
N ALA A 53 -27.34 -1.32 2.83
CA ALA A 53 -27.28 0.12 2.74
C ALA A 53 -28.69 0.67 2.47
N PRO A 54 -29.07 1.82 3.06
CA PRO A 54 -30.39 2.41 2.81
C PRO A 54 -30.62 2.83 1.35
N ASP A 55 -29.56 2.89 0.56
CA ASP A 55 -29.51 3.11 -0.89
C ASP A 55 -29.23 1.82 -1.68
N SER A 56 -29.43 0.63 -1.10
CA SER A 56 -29.18 -0.65 -1.78
C SER A 56 -29.92 -0.78 -3.12
N ASP A 57 -31.10 -0.17 -3.20
CA ASP A 57 -31.97 -0.14 -4.38
C ASP A 57 -31.67 1.00 -5.36
N ASP A 58 -30.91 2.03 -4.93
CA ASP A 58 -30.53 3.17 -5.77
C ASP A 58 -29.17 2.92 -6.44
N LEU A 59 -29.22 2.54 -7.71
CA LEU A 59 -28.04 2.19 -8.49
C LEU A 59 -27.06 3.37 -8.63
N ASP A 60 -27.55 4.60 -8.74
CA ASP A 60 -26.72 5.78 -8.97
C ASP A 60 -25.92 6.12 -7.70
N LEU A 61 -26.56 6.04 -6.53
CA LEU A 61 -25.90 6.25 -5.24
C LEU A 61 -24.87 5.16 -4.93
N ARG A 62 -25.18 3.90 -5.27
CA ARG A 62 -24.22 2.79 -5.15
C ARG A 62 -23.01 2.97 -6.06
N LEU A 63 -23.24 3.38 -7.30
CA LEU A 63 -22.17 3.64 -8.25
C LEU A 63 -21.26 4.76 -7.73
N GLU A 64 -21.82 5.85 -7.19
CA GLU A 64 -21.04 6.96 -6.62
C GLU A 64 -20.12 6.48 -5.48
N ARG A 65 -20.63 5.63 -4.58
CA ARG A 65 -19.83 5.06 -3.48
C ARG A 65 -18.75 4.12 -3.97
N VAL A 66 -19.08 3.26 -4.94
CA VAL A 66 -18.10 2.37 -5.58
C VAL A 66 -16.99 3.18 -6.25
N THR A 67 -17.33 4.23 -7.00
CA THR A 67 -16.34 5.11 -7.64
C THR A 67 -15.45 5.79 -6.62
N LYS A 68 -16.00 6.36 -5.55
CA LYS A 68 -15.21 6.97 -4.47
C LYS A 68 -14.27 5.97 -3.80
N ALA A 69 -14.77 4.77 -3.47
CA ALA A 69 -13.94 3.72 -2.88
C ALA A 69 -12.84 3.25 -3.83
N TYR A 70 -13.14 3.13 -5.12
CA TYR A 70 -12.17 2.77 -6.14
C TYR A 70 -11.08 3.83 -6.31
N ASP A 71 -11.42 5.12 -6.30
CA ASP A 71 -10.44 6.21 -6.37
C ASP A 71 -9.48 6.20 -5.17
N ILE A 72 -9.97 5.86 -3.98
CA ILE A 72 -9.14 5.68 -2.78
C ILE A 72 -8.17 4.51 -3.00
N VAL A 73 -8.68 3.34 -3.41
CA VAL A 73 -7.83 2.15 -3.69
C VAL A 73 -6.76 2.45 -4.73
N LYS A 74 -7.10 3.22 -5.76
CA LYS A 74 -6.17 3.60 -6.82
C LYS A 74 -5.04 4.48 -6.29
N ASN A 75 -5.34 5.41 -5.39
CA ASN A 75 -4.33 6.24 -4.74
C ASN A 75 -3.44 5.39 -3.82
N ASP A 76 -4.05 4.56 -2.96
CA ASP A 76 -3.31 3.66 -2.06
C ASP A 76 -2.40 2.70 -2.85
N TYR A 77 -2.86 2.22 -4.01
CA TYR A 77 -2.03 1.40 -4.90
C TYR A 77 -0.84 2.18 -5.47
N GLY A 78 -1.05 3.43 -5.88
CA GLY A 78 0.02 4.30 -6.38
C GLY A 78 1.10 4.56 -5.32
N ASP A 79 0.69 4.74 -4.07
CA ASP A 79 1.59 4.92 -2.93
C ASP A 79 2.44 3.67 -2.66
N VAL A 80 1.95 2.48 -3.04
CA VAL A 80 2.67 1.20 -2.89
C VAL A 80 3.53 0.86 -4.10
N GLU A 81 3.05 1.14 -5.31
CA GLU A 81 3.71 0.75 -6.55
C GLU A 81 5.08 1.43 -6.71
N GLY A 82 5.17 2.74 -6.45
CA GLY A 82 6.41 3.50 -6.58
C GLY A 82 7.54 2.97 -5.69
N PRO A 83 7.35 2.92 -4.36
CA PRO A 83 8.36 2.42 -3.42
C PRO A 83 8.69 0.93 -3.57
N LEU A 84 7.78 0.12 -4.10
CA LEU A 84 8.08 -1.27 -4.45
C LEU A 84 8.97 -1.35 -5.70
N ARG A 85 8.65 -0.58 -6.74
CA ARG A 85 9.45 -0.53 -7.97
C ARG A 85 10.87 -0.09 -7.69
N GLU A 86 11.06 1.04 -6.99
CA GLU A 86 12.38 1.55 -6.62
C GLU A 86 13.20 0.51 -5.84
N PHE A 87 12.58 -0.16 -4.87
CA PHE A 87 13.26 -1.18 -4.07
C PHE A 87 13.71 -2.41 -4.88
N TYR A 88 12.90 -2.86 -5.83
CA TYR A 88 13.29 -3.99 -6.69
C TYR A 88 14.33 -3.58 -7.74
N GLU A 89 14.30 -2.34 -8.22
CA GLU A 89 15.35 -1.77 -9.09
C GLU A 89 16.69 -1.70 -8.35
N GLU A 90 16.71 -1.16 -7.12
CA GLU A 90 17.91 -1.11 -6.27
C GLU A 90 18.48 -2.51 -5.95
N LEU A 91 17.62 -3.50 -5.71
CA LEU A 91 18.03 -4.90 -5.51
C LEU A 91 18.61 -5.54 -6.77
N GLY A 92 18.10 -5.16 -7.95
CA GLY A 92 18.60 -5.63 -9.24
C GLY A 92 20.01 -5.14 -9.53
N ASP A 93 20.27 -3.86 -9.25
CA ASP A 93 21.58 -3.22 -9.47
C ASP A 93 22.66 -3.74 -8.51
N GLN A 94 22.30 -4.19 -7.30
CA GLN A 94 23.22 -4.80 -6.34
C GLN A 94 23.75 -6.19 -6.75
N LYS A 95 23.17 -6.82 -7.78
CA LYS A 95 23.63 -8.14 -8.27
C LYS A 95 24.74 -8.05 -9.32
N GLY A 96 25.10 -6.83 -9.74
CA GLY A 96 26.04 -6.55 -10.84
C GLY A 96 27.43 -6.04 -10.46
N ASN A 97 27.81 -6.01 -9.17
CA ASN A 97 29.13 -5.56 -8.70
C ASN A 97 29.72 -6.54 -7.67
#